data_AF-A0A9N9DLS8-F1
#
_entry.id   AF-A0A9N9DLS8-F1
#
_cell.length_a   1.000
_cell.length_b   1.000
_cell.length_c   1.000
_cell.angle_alpha   90.00
_cell.angle_beta   90.00
_cell.angle_gamma   90.00
#
_symmetry.space_group_name_H-M   'P 1'
#
loop_
_entity.id
_entity.type
_entity.pdbx_description
1 polymer ?
#
loop_
_entity_poly.entity_id
_entity_poly.type
_entity_poly.pdbx_seq_one_letter_code
_entity_poly.pdbx_strand_id
1 'polypeptide(L)'
;MTSQQKYPGYEELSSYLTQSKNKSFWSFLLRYRDAIVATTLADSRWRNLDNSWATNFIEEARKLERERRAKKFEDYWIDVIKEGKIKREILEYEIEKEQILNEIN
;
A
#
# COMPACT_ATOMS: atom_id res chain seq x y z
N MET A 1 -6.80 -21.45 4.46
CA MET A 1 -6.89 -20.16 3.76
C MET A 1 -8.36 -19.83 3.59
N THR A 2 -8.90 -18.90 4.37
CA THR A 2 -10.26 -18.42 4.19
C THR A 2 -10.26 -17.50 2.97
N SER A 3 -10.85 -17.93 1.88
CA SER A 3 -11.21 -17.02 0.79
C SER A 3 -12.16 -15.99 1.38
N GLN A 4 -11.64 -14.81 1.68
CA GLN A 4 -12.45 -13.69 2.15
C GLN A 4 -13.45 -13.42 1.04
N GLN A 5 -14.73 -13.73 1.29
CA GLN A 5 -15.77 -13.63 0.28
C GLN A 5 -15.81 -12.17 -0.18
N LYS A 6 -15.31 -11.93 -1.40
CA LYS A 6 -15.28 -10.61 -2.00
C LYS A 6 -16.73 -10.16 -2.20
N TYR A 7 -17.05 -8.97 -1.71
CA TYR A 7 -18.37 -8.39 -1.93
C TYR A 7 -18.55 -8.06 -3.43
N PRO A 8 -19.80 -8.02 -3.92
CA PRO A 8 -20.06 -7.65 -5.30
C PRO A 8 -19.44 -6.28 -5.62
N GLY A 9 -18.63 -6.23 -6.68
CA GLY A 9 -17.98 -5.00 -7.12
C GLY A 9 -16.64 -4.66 -6.45
N TYR A 10 -16.06 -5.60 -5.71
CA TYR A 10 -14.74 -5.48 -5.10
C TYR A 10 -13.62 -5.18 -6.11
N GLU A 11 -13.62 -5.84 -7.27
CA GLU A 11 -12.55 -5.69 -8.27
C GLU A 11 -12.54 -4.29 -8.88
N GLU A 12 -13.72 -3.74 -9.15
CA GLU A 12 -13.92 -2.38 -9.65
C GLU A 12 -13.42 -1.35 -8.65
N LEU A 13 -13.77 -1.51 -7.37
CA LEU A 13 -13.32 -0.62 -6.31
C LEU A 13 -11.81 -0.71 -6.10
N SER A 14 -11.25 -1.93 -6.04
CA SER A 14 -9.81 -2.17 -5.89
C SER A 14 -9.02 -1.57 -7.05
N SER A 15 -9.48 -1.81 -8.28
CA SER A 15 -8.89 -1.23 -9.49
C SER A 15 -8.94 0.29 -9.46
N TYR A 16 -10.09 0.88 -9.11
CA TYR A 16 -10.25 2.33 -9.04
C TYR A 16 -9.30 2.96 -8.01
N LEU A 17 -9.25 2.42 -6.79
CA LEU A 17 -8.43 2.98 -5.72
C LEU A 17 -6.93 2.89 -6.02
N THR A 18 -6.51 1.84 -6.71
CA THR A 18 -5.11 1.64 -7.10
C THR A 18 -4.68 2.61 -8.21
N GLN A 19 -5.53 2.82 -9.22
CA GLN A 19 -5.19 3.65 -10.38
C GLN A 19 -5.47 5.14 -10.18
N SER A 20 -6.43 5.50 -9.33
CA SER A 20 -6.83 6.88 -9.14
C SER A 20 -5.85 7.65 -8.25
N LYS A 21 -5.29 8.73 -8.82
CA LYS A 21 -4.50 9.72 -8.07
C LYS A 21 -5.35 10.42 -7.00
N ASN A 22 -6.57 10.79 -7.35
CA ASN A 22 -7.53 11.49 -6.47
C ASN A 22 -8.74 10.59 -6.23
N LYS A 23 -8.83 10.03 -5.04
CA LYS A 23 -9.90 9.10 -4.67
C LYS A 23 -11.16 9.89 -4.35
N SER A 24 -12.19 9.71 -5.17
CA SER A 24 -13.50 10.32 -4.98
C SER A 24 -14.57 9.25 -5.13
N PHE A 25 -15.41 9.11 -4.09
CA PHE A 25 -16.53 8.17 -4.11
C PHE A 25 -17.51 8.50 -5.25
N TRP A 26 -17.82 9.79 -5.45
CA TRP A 26 -18.68 10.24 -6.54
C TRP A 26 -18.11 9.90 -7.92
N SER A 27 -16.80 10.09 -8.12
CA SER A 27 -16.16 9.75 -9.39
C SER A 27 -16.08 8.23 -9.62
N PHE A 28 -15.93 7.45 -8.55
CA PHE A 28 -16.05 6.00 -8.58
C PHE A 28 -17.44 5.56 -9.03
N LEU A 29 -18.50 6.08 -8.38
CA LEU A 29 -19.89 5.77 -8.71
C LEU A 29 -20.20 6.10 -10.18
N LEU A 30 -19.76 7.25 -10.66
CA LEU A 30 -19.99 7.66 -12.05
C LEU A 30 -19.30 6.73 -13.05
N ARG A 31 -18.05 6.33 -12.75
CA ARG A 31 -17.23 5.52 -13.66
C ARG A 31 -17.68 4.07 -13.73
N TYR A 32 -18.13 3.50 -12.60
CA TYR A 32 -18.49 2.09 -12.50
C TYR A 32 -19.98 1.85 -12.31
N ARG A 33 -20.82 2.84 -12.65
CA ARG A 33 -22.28 2.80 -12.47
C ARG A 33 -22.91 1.51 -12.99
N ASP A 34 -22.58 1.10 -14.21
CA ASP A 34 -23.23 -0.05 -14.84
C ASP A 34 -22.83 -1.37 -14.15
N ALA A 35 -21.55 -1.49 -13.76
CA ALA A 35 -21.06 -2.63 -12.98
C ALA A 35 -21.72 -2.66 -11.58
N ILE A 36 -21.85 -1.50 -10.93
CA ILE A 36 -22.53 -1.37 -9.63
C ILE A 36 -23.99 -1.78 -9.78
N VAL A 37 -24.71 -1.31 -10.80
CA VAL A 37 -26.12 -1.67 -11.01
C VAL A 37 -26.26 -3.16 -11.30
N ALA A 38 -25.43 -3.73 -12.16
CA ALA A 38 -25.46 -5.16 -12.49
C ALA A 38 -25.18 -6.05 -11.26
N THR A 39 -24.17 -5.69 -10.45
CA THR A 39 -23.82 -6.43 -9.23
C THR A 39 -24.86 -6.26 -8.13
N THR A 40 -25.49 -5.10 -8.05
CA THR A 40 -26.58 -4.80 -7.11
C THR A 40 -27.84 -5.58 -7.41
N LEU A 41 -28.24 -5.71 -8.68
CA LEU A 41 -29.43 -6.47 -9.07
C LEU A 41 -29.32 -7.95 -8.69
N ALA A 42 -28.09 -8.46 -8.56
CA ALA A 42 -27.80 -9.81 -8.08
C ALA A 42 -27.78 -9.93 -6.54
N ASP A 43 -27.77 -8.82 -5.79
CA ASP A 43 -27.76 -8.81 -4.32
C ASP A 43 -29.16 -8.47 -3.77
N SER A 44 -29.70 -9.34 -2.93
CA SER A 44 -31.01 -9.15 -2.29
C SER A 44 -31.04 -8.01 -1.27
N ARG A 45 -29.88 -7.40 -0.94
CA ARG A 45 -29.71 -6.36 0.09
C ARG A 45 -29.67 -4.92 -0.46
N TRP A 46 -30.31 -4.68 -1.60
CA TRP A 46 -30.39 -3.38 -2.27
C TRP A 46 -30.81 -2.20 -1.37
N ARG A 47 -31.55 -2.43 -0.28
CA ARG A 47 -32.02 -1.36 0.63
C ARG A 47 -30.92 -0.57 1.34
N ASN A 48 -29.74 -1.17 1.56
CA ASN A 48 -28.62 -0.53 2.25
C ASN A 48 -27.38 -0.36 1.37
N LEU A 49 -27.59 -0.47 0.05
CA LEU A 49 -26.53 -0.53 -0.94
C LEU A 49 -25.59 0.67 -0.89
N ASP A 50 -26.15 1.88 -0.87
CA ASP A 50 -25.36 3.12 -0.84
C ASP A 50 -24.45 3.17 0.40
N ASN A 51 -24.99 2.79 1.56
CA ASN A 51 -24.23 2.70 2.80
C ASN A 51 -23.15 1.62 2.72
N SER A 52 -23.45 0.45 2.15
CA SER A 52 -22.48 -0.63 1.98
C SER A 52 -21.33 -0.22 1.06
N TRP A 53 -21.61 0.41 -0.08
CA TRP A 53 -20.58 0.89 -1.00
C TRP A 53 -19.75 2.02 -0.42
N ALA A 54 -20.35 2.96 0.29
CA ALA A 54 -19.62 4.03 0.96
C ALA A 54 -18.69 3.46 2.05
N THR A 55 -19.18 2.52 2.87
CA THR A 55 -18.36 1.83 3.88
C THR A 55 -17.21 1.08 3.24
N ASN A 56 -17.48 0.25 2.23
CA ASN A 56 -16.45 -0.50 1.52
C ASN A 56 -15.40 0.42 0.90
N PHE A 57 -15.83 1.52 0.26
CA PHE A 57 -14.92 2.51 -0.31
C PHE A 57 -14.00 3.10 0.76
N ILE A 58 -14.54 3.51 1.91
CA ILE A 58 -13.76 4.09 3.01
C ILE A 58 -12.79 3.06 3.58
N GLU A 59 -13.22 1.83 3.79
CA GLU A 59 -12.40 0.77 4.36
C GLU A 59 -11.23 0.39 3.46
N GLU A 60 -11.48 0.15 2.17
CA GLU A 60 -10.44 -0.18 1.20
C GLU A 60 -9.49 1.00 0.97
N ALA A 61 -10.01 2.24 0.90
CA ALA A 61 -9.17 3.42 0.78
C ALA A 61 -8.25 3.59 2.00
N ARG A 62 -8.77 3.38 3.21
CA ARG A 62 -7.98 3.41 4.45
C ARG A 62 -6.95 2.30 4.50
N LYS A 63 -7.31 1.09 4.06
CA LYS A 63 -6.40 -0.05 3.98
C LYS A 63 -5.24 0.25 3.05
N LEU A 64 -5.52 0.72 1.85
CA LEU A 64 -4.49 1.09 0.86
C LEU A 64 -3.57 2.19 1.40
N GLU A 65 -4.09 3.19 2.11
CA GLU A 65 -3.27 4.24 2.70
C GLU A 65 -2.41 3.75 3.88
N ARG A 66 -2.87 2.74 4.64
CA ARG A 66 -2.04 2.07 5.65
C ARG A 66 -0.90 1.31 5.00
N GLU A 67 -1.20 0.51 3.98
CA GLU A 67 -0.20 -0.27 3.23
C GLU A 67 0.84 0.64 2.58
N ARG A 68 0.41 1.76 1.97
CA ARG A 68 1.31 2.75 1.38
C ARG A 68 2.26 3.37 2.42
N ARG A 69 1.74 3.70 3.61
CA ARG A 69 2.56 4.24 4.71
C ARG A 69 3.53 3.21 5.26
N ALA A 70 3.08 1.97 5.44
CA ALA A 70 3.94 0.87 5.87
C ALA A 70 5.10 0.66 4.88
N LYS A 71 4.80 0.63 3.57
CA LYS A 71 5.83 0.51 2.53
C LYS A 71 6.84 1.65 2.57
N LYS A 72 6.39 2.91 2.68
CA LYS A 72 7.31 4.06 2.81
C LYS A 72 8.24 3.95 4.01
N PHE A 73 7.72 3.43 5.13
CA PHE A 73 8.51 3.21 6.34
C PHE A 73 9.52 2.08 6.15
N GLU A 74 9.12 1.00 5.51
CA GLU A 74 10.01 -0.11 5.13
C GLU A 74 11.15 0.36 4.21
N ASP A 75 10.81 1.10 3.14
CA ASP A 75 11.80 1.68 2.22
C ASP A 75 12.82 2.56 2.96
N TYR A 76 12.35 3.41 3.88
CA TYR A 76 13.22 4.24 4.72
C TYR A 76 14.21 3.41 5.56
N TRP A 77 13.73 2.37 6.24
CA TRP A 77 14.59 1.53 7.09
C TRP A 77 15.59 0.73 6.28
N ILE A 78 15.21 0.25 5.09
CA ILE A 78 16.13 -0.40 4.18
C ILE A 78 17.31 0.53 3.88
N ASP A 79 17.06 1.82 3.63
CA ASP A 79 18.11 2.78 3.34
C ASP A 79 18.97 3.10 4.56
N VAL A 80 18.37 3.25 5.76
CA VAL A 80 19.12 3.42 7.02
C VAL A 80 20.06 2.23 7.28
N ILE A 81 19.59 1.00 7.04
CA ILE A 81 20.41 -0.21 7.21
C ILE A 81 21.56 -0.24 6.21
N LYS A 82 21.32 0.14 4.94
CA LYS A 82 22.38 0.23 3.93
C LYS A 82 23.44 1.25 4.33
N GLU A 83 23.03 2.44 4.77
CA GLU A 83 23.95 3.48 5.24
C GLU A 83 24.81 2.99 6.41
N GLY A 84 24.20 2.30 7.38
CA GLY A 84 24.91 1.71 8.51
C GLY A 84 25.89 0.60 8.13
N LYS A 85 25.67 -0.13 7.03
CA LYS A 85 26.65 -1.10 6.50
C LYS A 85 27.85 -0.38 5.89
N ILE A 86 27.61 0.59 5.01
CA ILE A 86 28.66 1.38 4.36
C ILE A 86 29.56 2.07 5.40
N LYS A 87 28.96 2.68 6.44
CA LYS A 87 29.72 3.34 7.50
C LYS A 87 30.63 2.38 8.27
N ARG A 88 30.21 1.11 8.46
CA ARG A 88 31.04 0.10 9.10
C ARG A 88 32.20 -0.33 8.22
N GLU A 89 31.93 -0.60 6.95
CA GLU A 89 32.98 -0.94 5.97
C GLU A 89 34.05 0.16 5.92
N ILE A 90 33.65 1.44 5.85
CA ILE A 90 34.60 2.57 5.87
C ILE A 90 35.44 2.58 7.15
N LEU A 91 34.81 2.39 8.31
CA LEU A 91 35.51 2.38 9.59
C LEU A 91 36.52 1.23 9.68
N GLU A 92 36.16 0.04 9.19
CA GLU A 92 37.04 -1.13 9.13
C GLU A 92 38.27 -0.82 8.24
N TYR A 93 38.06 -0.25 7.06
CA TYR A 93 39.15 0.19 6.19
C TYR A 93 40.07 1.23 6.84
N GLU A 94 39.52 2.19 7.59
CA GLU A 94 40.31 3.20 8.30
C GLU A 94 41.18 2.58 9.40
N ILE A 95 40.62 1.65 10.17
CA ILE A 95 41.35 0.91 11.22
C ILE A 95 42.48 0.08 10.61
N GLU A 96 42.21 -0.70 9.56
CA GLU A 96 43.23 -1.53 8.89
C GLU A 96 44.37 -0.68 8.34
N LYS A 97 44.04 0.47 7.72
CA LYS A 97 45.02 1.41 7.21
C LYS A 97 45.93 1.96 8.31
N GLU A 98 45.37 2.33 9.46
CA GLU A 98 46.16 2.83 10.60
C GLU A 98 47.08 1.75 11.18
N GLN A 99 46.61 0.50 11.28
CA GLN A 99 47.44 -0.62 11.74
C GLN A 99 48.65 -0.83 10.84
N ILE A 100 48.46 -0.88 9.52
CA ILE A 100 49.55 -1.04 8.55
C ILE A 100 50.56 0.11 8.64
N LEU A 101 50.09 1.36 8.78
CA LEU A 101 50.97 2.52 8.91
C LEU A 101 51.84 2.47 10.18
N ASN A 102 51.30 1.93 11.27
CA ASN A 102 52.03 1.77 12.53
C ASN A 102 53.03 0.61 12.48
N GLU A 103 52.83 -0.40 11.63
CA GLU A 103 53.76 -1.53 11.46
C GLU A 103 54.97 -1.20 10.56
N ILE A 104 54.85 -0.19 9.70
CA ILE A 104 55.91 0.20 8.74
C ILE A 104 56.80 1.34 9.27
N ASN A 105 56.36 2.07 10.29
CA ASN A 105 57.13 3.12 10.98
C ASN A 105 57.93 2.57 12.16
#